data_AF-A0AAV9BQ45-F1
#
_entry.id   AF-A0AAV9BQ45-F1
#
_cell.length_a   1.000
_cell.length_b   1.000
_cell.length_c   1.000
_cell.angle_alpha   90.00
_cell.angle_beta   90.00
_cell.angle_gamma   90.00
#
_symmetry.space_group_name_H-M   'P 1'
#
loop_
_entity.id
_entity.type
_entity.pdbx_description
1 polymer ?
#
loop_
_entity_poly.entity_id
_entity_poly.type
_entity_poly.pdbx_seq_one_letter_code
_entity_poly.pdbx_strand_id
1 'polypeptide(L)'
;MTTVPGEPTHAATALVETATAAIQSFSPVNTIHQHLCAFHFYAHDMTRQVEAHHFCSHQNEEFRQCLIYDSPGPEARLIGVEYLISDALFNTLPDGEKLMWHSHEYEVKSGVLFMPEVPGPVQRVDLDKVCKTYGKTFHFWQVDLGHELPLGLPQPMMALTRDGQLYDTLAQDVEKRFGVLFEKERESRMYMKGPEHGIHPLANGAGKGLMLELRETDCPPMDSMPRVFV
;
A
#
# COMPACT_ATOMS: atom_id res chain seq x y z
N MET A 1 18.80 8.74 -2.33
CA MET A 1 18.43 7.36 -1.93
C MET A 1 19.71 6.66 -1.52
N THR A 2 19.71 5.99 -0.37
CA THR A 2 20.78 5.07 0.02
C THR A 2 20.66 3.80 -0.83
N THR A 3 21.76 3.38 -1.43
CA THR A 3 21.83 2.16 -2.26
C THR A 3 21.71 0.94 -1.37
N VAL A 4 21.01 -0.10 -1.85
CA VAL A 4 21.00 -1.41 -1.16
C VAL A 4 22.42 -1.96 -1.13
N PRO A 5 22.95 -2.37 0.03
CA PRO A 5 24.35 -2.79 0.16
C PRO A 5 24.54 -4.17 -0.46
N GLY A 6 25.72 -4.39 -1.05
CA GLY A 6 26.09 -5.62 -1.72
C GLY A 6 26.95 -5.37 -2.96
N GLU A 7 27.50 -6.44 -3.52
CA GLU A 7 28.14 -6.35 -4.83
C GLU A 7 27.08 -6.19 -5.94
N PRO A 8 27.36 -5.43 -7.01
CA PRO A 8 26.49 -5.39 -8.17
C PRO A 8 26.31 -6.79 -8.78
N THR A 9 25.16 -7.02 -9.42
CA THR A 9 24.92 -8.26 -10.15
C THR A 9 25.98 -8.44 -11.25
N HIS A 10 26.77 -9.51 -11.13
CA HIS A 10 27.81 -9.85 -12.10
C HIS A 10 27.20 -10.21 -13.47
N ALA A 11 27.93 -9.96 -14.56
CA ALA A 11 27.43 -10.20 -15.93
C ALA A 11 27.00 -11.65 -16.19
N ALA A 12 27.68 -12.62 -15.57
CA ALA A 12 27.31 -14.03 -15.64
C ALA A 12 25.96 -14.32 -14.97
N THR A 13 25.69 -13.71 -13.82
CA THR A 13 24.40 -13.83 -13.11
C THR A 13 23.28 -13.20 -13.93
N ALA A 14 23.50 -11.99 -14.45
CA ALA A 14 22.51 -11.31 -15.30
C ALA A 14 22.14 -12.11 -16.55
N LEU A 15 23.11 -12.82 -17.15
CA LEU A 15 22.85 -13.73 -18.28
C LEU A 15 21.97 -14.91 -17.87
N VAL A 16 22.25 -15.54 -16.73
CA VAL A 16 21.44 -16.63 -16.19
C VAL A 16 20.02 -16.16 -15.90
N GLU A 17 19.86 -15.02 -15.22
CA GLU A 17 18.56 -14.42 -14.90
C GLU A 17 17.75 -14.12 -16.16
N THR A 18 18.38 -13.60 -17.21
CA THR A 18 17.73 -13.37 -18.51
C THR A 18 17.23 -14.67 -19.12
N ALA A 19 18.07 -15.73 -19.08
CA ALA A 19 17.72 -17.03 -19.63
C ALA A 19 16.58 -17.70 -18.85
N THR A 20 16.61 -17.66 -17.52
CA THR A 20 15.54 -18.23 -16.69
C THR A 20 14.24 -17.44 -16.84
N ALA A 21 14.30 -16.10 -16.91
CA ALA A 21 13.13 -15.26 -17.13
C ALA A 21 12.45 -15.51 -18.48
N ALA A 22 13.19 -15.94 -19.50
CA ALA A 22 12.62 -16.33 -20.80
C ALA A 22 11.89 -17.69 -20.77
N ILE A 23 12.18 -18.55 -19.78
CA ILE A 23 11.62 -19.91 -19.66
C ILE A 23 10.46 -19.96 -18.67
N GLN A 24 10.58 -19.23 -17.56
CA GLN A 24 9.59 -19.24 -16.48
C GLN A 24 8.38 -18.36 -16.80
N SER A 25 7.21 -18.78 -16.33
CA SER A 25 6.03 -17.94 -16.37
C SER A 25 5.99 -17.00 -15.17
N PHE A 26 5.70 -15.73 -15.43
CA PHE A 26 5.44 -14.71 -14.41
C PHE A 26 3.95 -14.34 -14.33
N SER A 27 3.05 -15.27 -14.65
CA SER A 27 1.61 -15.02 -14.73
C SER A 27 1.04 -14.17 -13.57
N PRO A 28 1.33 -14.43 -12.28
CA PRO A 28 0.81 -13.60 -11.20
C PRO A 28 1.27 -12.14 -11.27
N VAL A 29 2.56 -11.90 -11.48
CA VAL A 29 3.14 -10.54 -11.60
C VAL A 29 2.60 -9.83 -12.83
N ASN A 30 2.44 -10.55 -13.94
CA ASN A 30 1.92 -10.01 -15.19
C ASN A 30 0.41 -9.66 -15.13
N THR A 31 -0.29 -9.93 -14.02
CA THR A 31 -1.67 -9.46 -13.81
C THR A 31 -1.75 -8.06 -13.17
N ILE A 32 -0.62 -7.50 -12.74
CA ILE A 32 -0.56 -6.12 -12.27
C ILE A 32 -0.91 -5.18 -13.43
N HIS A 33 -1.94 -4.36 -13.23
CA HIS A 33 -2.51 -3.52 -14.29
C HIS A 33 -2.75 -2.07 -13.85
N GLN A 34 -2.46 -1.76 -12.57
CA GLN A 34 -2.72 -0.46 -11.98
C GLN A 34 -1.52 0.03 -11.18
N HIS A 35 -1.16 1.30 -11.39
CA HIS A 35 -0.21 2.05 -10.58
C HIS A 35 -0.94 3.19 -9.86
N LEU A 36 -0.81 3.27 -8.53
CA LEU A 36 -1.32 4.38 -7.71
C LEU A 36 -0.17 5.00 -6.91
N CYS A 37 -0.21 6.32 -6.75
CA CYS A 37 0.63 7.05 -5.81
C CYS A 37 -0.25 7.51 -4.64
N ALA A 38 0.19 7.22 -3.41
CA ALA A 38 -0.47 7.64 -2.17
C ALA A 38 0.58 7.91 -1.07
N PHE A 39 0.13 8.17 0.17
CA PHE A 39 1.03 8.41 1.29
C PHE A 39 0.63 7.58 2.50
N HIS A 40 1.58 6.78 2.97
CA HIS A 40 1.41 5.95 4.14
C HIS A 40 2.02 6.58 5.37
N PHE A 41 1.33 6.34 6.48
CA PHE A 41 1.69 6.79 7.81
C PHE A 41 1.85 5.58 8.71
N TYR A 42 2.84 5.57 9.59
CA TYR A 42 2.96 4.48 10.56
C TYR A 42 1.78 4.53 11.51
N ALA A 43 1.10 3.39 11.72
CA ALA A 43 -0.15 3.38 12.49
C ALA A 43 0.02 3.91 13.92
N HIS A 44 1.20 3.80 14.53
CA HIS A 44 1.51 4.36 15.85
C HIS A 44 2.09 5.79 15.82
N ASP A 45 2.51 6.29 14.66
CA ASP A 45 3.17 7.59 14.50
C ASP A 45 2.84 8.20 13.13
N MET A 46 1.75 8.98 13.09
CA MET A 46 1.29 9.69 11.90
C MET A 46 2.19 10.87 11.50
N THR A 47 3.32 11.12 12.16
CA THR A 47 4.31 12.12 11.72
C THR A 47 5.34 11.52 10.77
N ARG A 48 5.44 10.19 10.70
CA ARG A 48 6.33 9.50 9.78
C ARG A 48 5.57 9.15 8.50
N GLN A 49 5.98 9.74 7.38
CA GLN A 49 5.28 9.71 6.10
C GLN A 49 6.13 9.04 5.04
N VAL A 50 5.52 8.18 4.24
CA VAL A 50 6.17 7.46 3.15
C VAL A 50 5.31 7.62 1.90
N GLU A 51 5.87 8.22 0.84
CA GLU A 51 5.29 8.12 -0.50
C GLU A 51 5.28 6.65 -0.93
N ALA A 52 4.11 6.16 -1.31
CA ALA A 52 3.87 4.76 -1.57
C ALA A 52 3.33 4.55 -2.98
N HIS A 53 4.05 3.76 -3.77
CA HIS A 53 3.66 3.39 -5.12
C HIS A 53 3.07 1.99 -5.14
N HIS A 54 1.77 1.91 -5.38
CA HIS A 54 1.02 0.66 -5.39
C HIS A 54 0.98 0.10 -6.80
N PHE A 55 1.37 -1.16 -6.95
CA PHE A 55 1.27 -1.92 -8.18
C PHE A 55 0.28 -3.05 -7.97
N CYS A 56 -0.95 -2.82 -8.43
CA CYS A 56 -2.12 -3.59 -8.03
C CYS A 56 -2.60 -4.56 -9.11
N SER A 57 -3.09 -5.71 -8.65
CA SER A 57 -3.86 -6.67 -9.43
C SER A 57 -5.22 -6.89 -8.75
N HIS A 58 -6.26 -7.12 -9.55
CA HIS A 58 -7.56 -7.51 -9.02
C HIS A 58 -7.62 -9.04 -8.88
N GLN A 59 -8.08 -9.53 -7.72
CA GLN A 59 -8.51 -10.91 -7.59
C GLN A 59 -9.98 -11.06 -8.05
N ASN A 60 -10.80 -10.04 -7.79
CA ASN A 60 -12.16 -9.88 -8.28
C ASN A 60 -12.59 -8.39 -8.12
N GLU A 61 -13.86 -8.07 -8.36
CA GLU A 61 -14.38 -6.69 -8.23
C GLU A 61 -14.33 -6.11 -6.80
N GLU A 62 -14.26 -6.97 -5.78
CA GLU A 62 -14.29 -6.59 -4.37
C GLU A 62 -12.95 -6.75 -3.66
N PHE A 63 -11.91 -7.28 -4.33
CA PHE A 63 -10.62 -7.55 -3.73
C PHE A 63 -9.47 -7.20 -4.68
N ARG A 64 -8.57 -6.33 -4.21
CA ARG A 64 -7.31 -6.00 -4.86
C ARG A 64 -6.14 -6.34 -3.95
N GLN A 65 -5.02 -6.69 -4.55
CA GLN A 65 -3.75 -6.85 -3.86
C GLN A 65 -2.66 -6.07 -4.58
N CYS A 66 -1.83 -5.40 -3.82
CA CYS A 66 -0.81 -4.50 -4.34
C CYS A 66 0.55 -4.83 -3.73
N LEU A 67 1.57 -4.79 -4.58
CA LEU A 67 2.95 -4.62 -4.15
C LEU A 67 3.21 -3.12 -3.97
N ILE A 68 3.89 -2.74 -2.88
CA ILE A 68 4.18 -1.33 -2.60
C ILE A 68 5.68 -1.09 -2.71
N TYR A 69 6.03 -0.07 -3.49
CA TYR A 69 7.40 0.39 -3.68
C TYR A 69 7.58 1.82 -3.15
N ASP A 70 8.80 2.16 -2.77
CA ASP A 70 9.15 3.51 -2.26
C ASP A 70 9.35 4.57 -3.35
N SER A 71 9.34 4.17 -4.62
CA SER A 71 9.43 5.05 -5.78
C SER A 71 8.86 4.35 -7.01
N PRO A 72 8.63 5.05 -8.14
CA PRO A 72 8.13 4.43 -9.37
C PRO A 72 9.26 3.93 -10.28
N GLY A 73 10.53 4.07 -9.87
CA GLY A 73 11.70 3.76 -10.69
C GLY A 73 12.06 2.27 -10.70
N PRO A 74 12.93 1.84 -11.64
CA PRO A 74 13.35 0.44 -11.75
C PRO A 74 14.16 -0.06 -10.54
N GLU A 75 14.82 0.84 -9.81
CA GLU A 75 15.61 0.52 -8.61
C GLU A 75 14.79 0.67 -7.31
N ALA A 76 13.46 0.78 -7.42
CA ALA A 76 12.60 0.98 -6.26
C ALA A 76 12.67 -0.22 -5.31
N ARG A 77 12.64 0.06 -4.01
CA ARG A 77 12.63 -0.97 -2.98
C ARG A 77 11.20 -1.46 -2.80
N LEU A 78 10.99 -2.78 -2.80
CA LEU A 78 9.72 -3.36 -2.37
C LEU A 78 9.60 -3.16 -0.86
N ILE A 79 8.72 -2.25 -0.45
CA ILE A 79 8.58 -1.85 0.95
C ILE A 79 7.37 -2.47 1.63
N GLY A 80 6.36 -2.94 0.89
CA GLY A 80 5.11 -3.35 1.52
C GLY A 80 4.16 -4.12 0.63
N VAL A 81 3.05 -4.52 1.24
CA VAL A 81 1.87 -5.06 0.57
C VAL A 81 0.62 -4.37 1.09
N GLU A 82 -0.37 -4.23 0.22
CA GLU A 82 -1.72 -3.80 0.60
C GLU A 82 -2.77 -4.74 0.02
N TYR A 83 -3.81 -4.99 0.82
CA TYR A 83 -5.05 -5.58 0.36
C TYR A 83 -6.16 -4.54 0.45
N LEU A 84 -6.90 -4.35 -0.64
CA LEU A 84 -8.07 -3.48 -0.67
C LEU A 84 -9.31 -4.35 -0.78
N ILE A 85 -10.31 -4.07 0.04
CA ILE A 85 -11.60 -4.76 0.01
C ILE A 85 -12.77 -3.78 -0.08
N SER A 86 -13.87 -4.24 -0.66
CA SER A 86 -15.13 -3.48 -0.70
C SER A 86 -15.62 -3.15 0.72
N ASP A 87 -16.42 -2.08 0.84
CA ASP A 87 -17.16 -1.76 2.08
C ASP A 87 -17.97 -2.96 2.58
N ALA A 88 -18.62 -3.69 1.66
CA ALA A 88 -19.40 -4.88 2.00
C ALA A 88 -18.54 -5.96 2.67
N LEU A 89 -17.39 -6.32 2.09
CA LEU A 89 -16.47 -7.29 2.67
C LEU A 89 -15.89 -6.80 4.00
N PHE A 90 -15.50 -5.52 4.09
CA PHE A 90 -14.98 -4.94 5.32
C PHE A 90 -15.96 -5.09 6.49
N ASN A 91 -17.25 -4.88 6.26
CA ASN A 91 -18.28 -5.03 7.29
C ASN A 91 -18.45 -6.48 7.78
N THR A 92 -17.98 -7.48 7.03
CA THR A 92 -17.98 -8.89 7.47
C THR A 92 -16.79 -9.27 8.36
N LEU A 93 -15.77 -8.41 8.47
CA LEU A 93 -14.57 -8.70 9.24
C LEU A 93 -14.87 -8.75 10.75
N PRO A 94 -14.14 -9.57 11.53
CA PRO A 94 -14.14 -9.46 12.98
C PRO A 94 -13.72 -8.06 13.44
N ASP A 95 -14.31 -7.56 14.52
CA ASP A 95 -14.04 -6.19 14.98
C ASP A 95 -12.56 -5.92 15.33
N GLY A 96 -11.86 -6.92 15.87
CA GLY A 96 -10.43 -6.82 16.15
C GLY A 96 -9.57 -6.71 14.88
N GLU A 97 -10.05 -7.25 13.75
CA GLU A 97 -9.38 -7.18 12.47
C GLU A 97 -9.53 -5.78 11.85
N LYS A 98 -10.73 -5.19 11.91
CA LYS A 98 -11.06 -3.86 11.33
C LYS A 98 -10.11 -2.74 11.77
N LEU A 99 -9.56 -2.82 12.98
CA LEU A 99 -8.59 -1.86 13.50
C LEU A 99 -7.36 -1.69 12.61
N MET A 100 -6.92 -2.75 11.93
CA MET A 100 -5.74 -2.74 11.05
C MET A 100 -6.02 -2.22 9.64
N TRP A 101 -7.25 -1.80 9.35
CA TRP A 101 -7.66 -1.31 8.05
C TRP A 101 -7.92 0.19 8.11
N HIS A 102 -7.60 0.90 7.03
CA HIS A 102 -7.91 2.30 6.86
C HIS A 102 -8.91 2.50 5.72
N SER A 103 -9.65 3.61 5.74
CA SER A 103 -10.53 3.98 4.62
C SER A 103 -9.76 4.81 3.59
N HIS A 104 -9.94 4.52 2.30
CA HIS A 104 -9.35 5.33 1.24
C HIS A 104 -10.17 6.59 0.90
N GLU A 105 -11.33 6.79 1.54
CA GLU A 105 -12.28 7.87 1.20
C GLU A 105 -11.56 9.22 1.12
N TYR A 106 -10.80 9.56 2.17
CA TYR A 106 -10.19 10.86 2.29
C TYR A 106 -9.04 11.06 1.29
N GLU A 107 -8.17 10.07 1.14
CA GLU A 107 -7.05 10.13 0.20
C GLU A 107 -7.52 10.34 -1.24
N VAL A 108 -8.59 9.64 -1.63
CA VAL A 108 -9.18 9.79 -2.96
C VAL A 108 -9.80 11.18 -3.13
N LYS A 109 -10.65 11.61 -2.19
CA LYS A 109 -11.41 12.86 -2.30
C LYS A 109 -10.55 14.10 -2.14
N SER A 110 -9.45 14.02 -1.40
CA SER A 110 -8.47 15.10 -1.24
C SER A 110 -7.61 15.34 -2.50
N GLY A 111 -7.71 14.47 -3.51
CA GLY A 111 -6.90 14.56 -4.72
C GLY A 111 -5.49 13.98 -4.58
N VAL A 112 -5.09 13.61 -3.36
CA VAL A 112 -3.74 13.18 -2.99
C VAL A 112 -3.40 11.79 -3.52
N LEU A 113 -4.35 10.86 -3.51
CA LEU A 113 -4.20 9.56 -4.16
C LEU A 113 -4.55 9.69 -5.65
N PHE A 114 -3.63 9.33 -6.54
CA PHE A 114 -3.83 9.45 -7.99
C PHE A 114 -3.15 8.32 -8.76
N MET A 115 -3.52 8.18 -10.04
CA MET A 115 -2.89 7.26 -10.98
C MET A 115 -1.90 8.03 -11.86
N PRO A 116 -0.57 7.85 -11.70
CA PRO A 116 0.42 8.51 -12.55
C PRO A 116 0.17 8.25 -14.04
N GLU A 117 0.37 9.27 -14.87
CA GLU A 117 0.22 9.22 -16.35
C GLU A 117 -1.19 8.90 -16.89
N VAL A 118 -2.16 8.60 -16.03
CA VAL A 118 -3.53 8.28 -16.43
C VAL A 118 -4.39 9.56 -16.48
N PRO A 119 -5.05 9.86 -17.62
CA PRO A 119 -5.89 11.05 -17.74
C PRO A 119 -6.99 11.12 -16.67
N GLY A 120 -7.23 12.33 -16.14
CA GLY A 120 -8.19 12.59 -15.06
C GLY A 120 -9.54 11.89 -15.21
N PRO A 121 -10.26 12.01 -16.36
CA PRO A 121 -11.54 11.34 -16.54
C PRO A 121 -11.47 9.81 -16.44
N VAL A 122 -10.35 9.21 -16.87
CA VAL A 122 -10.16 7.75 -16.86
C VAL A 122 -9.88 7.27 -15.43
N GLN A 123 -8.92 7.89 -14.73
CA GLN A 123 -8.62 7.48 -13.34
C GLN A 123 -9.83 7.68 -12.42
N ARG A 124 -10.66 8.72 -12.62
CA ARG A 124 -11.83 8.97 -11.78
C ARG A 124 -12.87 7.86 -11.80
N VAL A 125 -12.95 7.06 -12.88
CA VAL A 125 -13.86 5.90 -12.92
C VAL A 125 -13.42 4.84 -11.91
N ASP A 126 -12.12 4.57 -11.82
CA ASP A 126 -11.58 3.61 -10.86
C ASP A 126 -11.57 4.19 -9.43
N LEU A 127 -11.17 5.46 -9.29
CA LEU A 127 -11.10 6.12 -7.99
C LEU A 127 -12.48 6.27 -7.32
N ASP A 128 -13.57 6.36 -8.08
CA ASP A 128 -14.93 6.31 -7.48
C ASP A 128 -15.24 4.96 -6.82
N LYS A 129 -14.62 3.86 -7.30
CA LYS A 129 -14.67 2.57 -6.62
C LYS A 129 -13.74 2.56 -5.40
N VAL A 130 -12.49 2.99 -5.56
CA VAL A 130 -11.49 3.02 -4.46
C VAL A 130 -11.94 3.90 -3.30
N CYS A 131 -12.65 4.99 -3.57
CA CYS A 131 -13.19 5.88 -2.52
C CYS A 131 -14.06 5.13 -1.49
N LYS A 132 -14.62 3.98 -1.87
CA LYS A 132 -15.55 3.15 -1.08
C LYS A 132 -14.88 1.92 -0.47
N THR A 133 -13.56 1.76 -0.62
CA THR A 133 -12.85 0.57 -0.14
C THR A 133 -12.07 0.85 1.14
N TYR A 134 -11.66 -0.23 1.79
CA TYR A 134 -10.75 -0.21 2.94
C TYR A 134 -9.45 -0.94 2.58
N GLY A 135 -8.31 -0.43 3.07
CA GLY A 135 -6.97 -0.95 2.82
C GLY A 135 -6.34 -1.52 4.09
N LYS A 136 -5.71 -2.70 3.99
CA LYS A 136 -4.83 -3.26 5.04
C LYS A 136 -3.41 -3.30 4.51
N THR A 137 -2.57 -2.45 5.09
CA THR A 137 -1.23 -2.19 4.57
C THR A 137 -0.16 -2.47 5.60
N PHE A 138 0.86 -3.22 5.18
CA PHE A 138 2.06 -3.45 5.98
C PHE A 138 3.29 -3.04 5.21
N HIS A 139 4.13 -2.22 5.84
CA HIS A 139 5.50 -1.97 5.37
C HIS A 139 6.47 -2.89 6.11
N PHE A 140 7.33 -3.55 5.35
CA PHE A 140 8.43 -4.39 5.82
C PHE A 140 9.78 -3.64 5.84
N TRP A 141 9.86 -2.49 5.16
CA TRP A 141 11.08 -1.68 5.10
C TRP A 141 10.80 -0.23 5.50
N GLN A 142 11.42 0.20 6.60
CA GLN A 142 11.33 1.57 7.10
C GLN A 142 12.33 2.51 6.40
N VAL A 143 12.06 2.80 5.12
CA VAL A 143 12.95 3.60 4.26
C VAL A 143 13.12 5.05 4.72
N ASP A 144 12.15 5.60 5.47
CA ASP A 144 12.18 6.94 6.05
C ASP A 144 13.25 7.10 7.14
N LEU A 145 13.65 6.00 7.80
CA LEU A 145 14.77 5.99 8.75
C LEU A 145 16.13 5.87 8.06
N GLY A 146 16.17 5.84 6.72
CA GLY A 146 17.40 5.69 5.96
C GLY A 146 17.99 4.28 6.00
N HIS A 147 17.22 3.27 6.45
CA HIS A 147 17.70 1.89 6.52
C HIS A 147 18.09 1.36 5.14
N GLU A 148 19.29 0.77 5.08
CA GLU A 148 19.86 0.14 3.89
C GLU A 148 19.30 -1.27 3.62
N LEU A 149 18.66 -1.89 4.61
CA LEU A 149 18.00 -3.20 4.53
C LEU A 149 16.63 -3.14 5.24
N PRO A 150 15.70 -4.08 4.96
CA PRO A 150 14.38 -4.14 5.61
C PRO A 150 14.49 -4.64 7.06
N LEU A 151 14.92 -3.76 7.96
CA LEU A 151 15.11 -4.05 9.38
C LEU A 151 13.83 -3.84 10.20
N GLY A 152 13.64 -4.70 11.20
CA GLY A 152 12.56 -4.59 12.20
C GLY A 152 11.32 -5.42 11.86
N LEU A 153 10.27 -5.23 12.66
CA LEU A 153 8.98 -5.89 12.45
C LEU A 153 8.19 -5.19 11.33
N PRO A 154 7.33 -5.92 10.61
CA PRO A 154 6.33 -5.30 9.74
C PRO A 154 5.56 -4.23 10.51
N GLN A 155 5.30 -3.11 9.86
CA GLN A 155 4.60 -1.96 10.43
C GLN A 155 3.22 -1.85 9.78
N PRO A 156 2.12 -1.88 10.56
CA PRO A 156 0.81 -1.51 10.05
C PRO A 156 0.85 -0.05 9.60
N MET A 157 0.32 0.23 8.41
CA MET A 157 0.27 1.56 7.84
C MET A 157 -1.17 2.06 7.75
N MET A 158 -1.31 3.37 7.91
CA MET A 158 -2.56 4.13 7.83
C MET A 158 -2.48 5.17 6.72
N ALA A 159 -3.64 5.70 6.37
CA ALA A 159 -3.85 6.69 5.33
C ALA A 159 -4.14 8.09 5.89
N LEU A 160 -4.22 9.07 4.99
CA LEU A 160 -4.84 10.36 5.34
C LEU A 160 -6.29 10.19 5.76
N THR A 161 -6.71 11.01 6.71
CA THR A 161 -8.08 11.04 7.26
C THR A 161 -8.66 12.46 7.32
N ARG A 162 -7.83 13.50 7.21
CA ARG A 162 -8.20 14.91 7.29
C ARG A 162 -7.09 15.82 6.73
N ASP A 163 -7.44 17.10 6.55
CA ASP A 163 -6.51 18.14 6.11
C ASP A 163 -5.40 18.38 7.14
N GLY A 164 -4.24 18.85 6.66
CA GLY A 164 -3.09 19.20 7.49
C GLY A 164 -2.26 18.00 7.99
N GLN A 165 -2.48 16.79 7.47
CA GLN A 165 -1.65 15.62 7.80
C GLN A 165 -0.42 15.48 6.89
N LEU A 166 -0.54 15.73 5.60
CA LEU A 166 0.59 15.61 4.65
C LEU A 166 1.56 16.79 4.81
N TYR A 167 2.86 16.53 4.76
CA TYR A 167 3.85 17.61 4.73
C TYR A 167 3.79 18.40 3.42
N ASP A 168 3.68 19.72 3.51
CA ASP A 168 3.60 20.62 2.34
C ASP A 168 4.77 20.42 1.38
N THR A 169 5.98 20.22 1.91
CA THR A 169 7.18 19.99 1.11
C THR A 169 7.11 18.68 0.32
N LEU A 170 6.53 17.64 0.90
CA LEU A 170 6.35 16.34 0.24
C LEU A 170 5.24 16.43 -0.82
N ALA A 171 4.12 17.10 -0.50
CA ALA A 171 3.05 17.35 -1.44
C ALA A 171 3.54 18.10 -2.69
N GLN A 172 4.25 19.22 -2.48
CA GLN A 172 4.78 20.05 -3.57
C GLN A 172 5.80 19.31 -4.43
N ASP A 173 6.65 18.47 -3.83
CA ASP A 173 7.60 17.65 -4.59
C ASP A 173 6.89 16.66 -5.52
N VAL A 174 5.86 15.98 -5.02
CA VAL A 174 5.09 14.99 -5.78
C VAL A 174 4.28 15.67 -6.89
N GLU A 175 3.58 16.77 -6.58
CA GLU A 175 2.86 17.59 -7.57
C GLU A 175 3.79 18.00 -8.72
N LYS A 176 5.00 18.47 -8.38
CA LYS A 176 6.00 18.87 -9.36
C LYS A 176 6.51 17.69 -10.19
N ARG A 177 6.83 16.55 -9.56
CA ARG A 177 7.37 15.37 -10.27
C ARG A 177 6.37 14.76 -11.24
N PHE A 178 5.08 14.73 -10.87
CA PHE A 178 4.04 14.08 -11.67
C PHE A 178 3.19 15.06 -12.49
N GLY A 179 3.39 16.37 -12.34
CA GLY A 179 2.58 17.38 -13.03
C GLY A 179 1.10 17.35 -12.63
N VAL A 180 0.83 16.96 -11.38
CA VAL A 180 -0.53 16.89 -10.80
C VAL A 180 -0.75 18.10 -9.89
N LEU A 181 -2.00 18.52 -9.74
CA LEU A 181 -2.42 19.53 -8.76
C LEU A 181 -3.48 18.90 -7.87
N PHE A 182 -3.15 18.60 -6.62
CA PHE A 182 -4.03 17.91 -5.69
C PHE A 182 -5.32 18.68 -5.46
N GLU A 183 -5.26 20.01 -5.33
CA GLU A 183 -6.47 20.82 -5.13
C GLU A 183 -7.40 20.77 -6.36
N LYS A 184 -6.84 20.77 -7.57
CA LYS A 184 -7.64 20.61 -8.79
C LYS A 184 -8.30 19.23 -8.85
N GLU A 185 -7.55 18.19 -8.46
CA GLU A 185 -8.09 16.84 -8.37
C GLU A 185 -9.19 16.75 -7.30
N ARG A 186 -9.00 17.37 -6.13
CA ARG A 186 -9.99 17.51 -5.05
C ARG A 186 -11.29 18.12 -5.55
N GLU A 187 -11.21 19.29 -6.20
CA GLU A 187 -12.36 19.96 -6.80
C GLU A 187 -13.09 19.04 -7.79
N SER A 188 -12.33 18.34 -8.64
CA SER A 188 -12.90 17.45 -9.64
C SER A 188 -13.55 16.19 -9.05
N ARG A 189 -13.31 15.87 -7.78
CA ARG A 189 -13.76 14.65 -7.09
C ARG A 189 -14.78 14.92 -5.99
N MET A 190 -15.24 16.16 -5.81
CA MET A 190 -16.25 16.52 -4.80
C MET A 190 -17.55 15.73 -4.89
N TYR A 191 -17.89 15.19 -6.07
CA TYR A 191 -19.08 14.37 -6.29
C TYR A 191 -18.94 12.93 -5.78
N MET A 192 -17.71 12.44 -5.54
CA MET A 192 -17.45 11.07 -5.12
C MET A 192 -17.96 10.84 -3.70
N LYS A 193 -18.49 9.64 -3.48
CA LYS A 193 -18.98 9.19 -2.17
C LYS A 193 -18.05 8.10 -1.65
N GLY A 194 -17.82 8.13 -0.34
CA GLY A 194 -17.13 7.06 0.37
C GLY A 194 -18.05 5.86 0.66
N PRO A 195 -17.68 5.03 1.67
CA PRO A 195 -18.49 3.90 2.13
C PRO A 195 -19.97 4.25 2.36
N GLU A 196 -20.86 3.28 2.14
CA GLU A 196 -22.31 3.49 2.07
C GLU A 196 -22.88 4.11 3.36
N HIS A 197 -22.35 3.69 4.50
CA HIS A 197 -22.78 4.15 5.83
C HIS A 197 -21.76 5.12 6.47
N GLY A 198 -20.86 5.68 5.67
CA GLY A 198 -19.71 6.44 6.14
C GLY A 198 -18.59 5.55 6.67
N ILE A 199 -17.47 6.18 7.04
CA ILE A 199 -16.29 5.47 7.55
C ILE A 199 -16.64 4.74 8.86
N HIS A 200 -16.42 3.43 8.89
CA HIS A 200 -16.69 2.61 10.06
C HIS A 200 -15.82 3.03 11.26
N PRO A 201 -16.37 3.13 12.49
CA PRO A 201 -15.64 3.68 13.65
C PRO A 201 -14.44 2.83 14.12
N LEU A 202 -14.39 1.56 13.73
CA LEU A 202 -13.24 0.68 14.00
C LEU A 202 -12.15 0.72 12.92
N ALA A 203 -12.39 1.38 11.77
CA ALA A 203 -11.31 1.62 10.81
C ALA A 203 -10.33 2.69 11.35
N ASN A 204 -9.21 2.88 10.66
CA ASN A 204 -8.19 3.88 11.00
C ASN A 204 -7.70 3.73 12.47
N GLY A 205 -7.52 2.49 12.94
CA GLY A 205 -7.12 2.19 14.31
C GLY A 205 -8.11 2.62 15.39
N ALA A 206 -9.37 2.94 15.03
CA ALA A 206 -10.33 3.59 15.92
C ALA A 206 -9.78 4.87 16.59
N GLY A 207 -8.92 5.60 15.89
CA GLY A 207 -8.24 6.81 16.39
C GLY A 207 -7.10 6.54 17.37
N LYS A 208 -6.66 5.28 17.54
CA LYS A 208 -5.52 4.89 18.36
C LYS A 208 -4.35 4.43 17.51
N GLY A 209 -3.16 4.54 18.09
CA GLY A 209 -1.95 3.97 17.49
C GLY A 209 -1.90 2.45 17.60
N LEU A 210 -1.41 1.78 16.56
CA LEU A 210 -1.17 0.34 16.55
C LEU A 210 0.31 0.04 16.37
N MET A 211 0.86 -0.81 17.25
CA MET A 211 2.24 -1.26 17.21
C MET A 211 2.28 -2.77 17.35
N LEU A 212 3.08 -3.42 16.51
CA LEU A 212 3.34 -4.86 16.61
C LEU A 212 4.48 -5.13 17.58
N GLU A 213 4.34 -6.20 18.36
CA GLU A 213 5.34 -6.65 19.32
C GLU A 213 5.77 -8.08 19.01
N LEU A 214 7.09 -8.30 19.01
CA LEU A 214 7.65 -9.64 18.94
C LEU A 214 7.67 -10.25 20.34
N ARG A 215 7.20 -11.48 20.45
CA ARG A 215 7.19 -12.23 21.71
C ARG A 215 7.58 -13.68 21.45
N GLU A 216 8.41 -14.22 22.34
CA GLU A 216 8.72 -15.64 22.34
C GLU A 216 7.47 -16.44 22.73
N THR A 217 7.31 -17.61 22.14
CA THR A 217 6.22 -18.54 22.43
C THR A 217 6.71 -19.98 22.25
N ASP A 218 6.02 -20.93 22.85
CA ASP A 218 6.36 -22.34 22.73
C ASP A 218 6.24 -22.78 21.26
N CYS A 219 7.26 -23.50 20.78
CA CYS A 219 7.24 -24.14 19.46
C CYS A 219 6.95 -25.64 19.63
N PRO A 220 5.72 -26.12 19.34
CA PRO A 220 5.39 -27.52 19.53
C PRO A 220 6.26 -28.42 18.64
N PRO A 221 6.71 -29.59 19.13
CA PRO A 221 7.47 -30.53 18.32
C PRO A 221 6.60 -31.07 17.17
N MET A 222 7.18 -31.20 15.96
CA MET A 222 6.45 -31.61 14.75
C MET A 222 5.70 -32.94 14.86
N ASP A 223 6.15 -33.83 15.75
CA ASP A 223 5.55 -35.16 15.94
C ASP A 223 4.20 -35.14 16.68
N SER A 224 3.78 -33.96 17.17
CA SER A 224 2.52 -33.80 17.91
C SER A 224 1.28 -33.53 17.04
N MET A 225 1.43 -33.37 15.73
CA MET A 225 0.33 -33.06 14.82
C MET A 225 0.05 -34.23 13.85
N PRO A 226 -1.14 -34.87 13.89
CA PRO A 226 -1.49 -35.88 12.89
C PRO A 226 -1.48 -35.24 11.51
N ARG A 227 -0.67 -35.79 10.60
CA ARG A 227 -0.58 -35.35 9.20
C ARG A 227 -1.90 -35.66 8.50
N VAL A 228 -2.84 -34.71 8.54
CA VAL A 228 -3.97 -34.71 7.61
C VAL A 228 -3.43 -34.14 6.30
N PHE A 229 -3.01 -35.01 5.40
CA PHE A 229 -2.83 -34.64 4.00
C PHE A 229 -4.23 -34.33 3.44
N VAL A 230 -4.45 -33.09 3.02
CA VAL A 230 -5.59 -32.69 2.18
C VAL A 230 -5.04 -32.38 0.78
#